data_AF-A0A1L5JJM8-F1
#
_entry.id   AF-A0A1L5JJM8-F1
#
_cell.length_a   1.000
_cell.length_b   1.000
_cell.length_c   1.000
_cell.angle_alpha   90.00
_cell.angle_beta   90.00
_cell.angle_gamma   90.00
#
_symmetry.space_group_name_H-M   'P 1'
#
loop_
_entity.id
_entity.type
_entity.pdbx_description
1 polymer ?
#
loop_
_entity_poly.entity_id
_entity_poly.type
_entity_poly.pdbx_seq_one_letter_code
_entity_poly.pdbx_strand_id
1 'polypeptide(L)'
;IPYFGSNLVIWLWGGFSVDNPTLNRFYSFHFILPFILSFMVIIHLYFLHSTGSSNPLGLNSNMYKIKFHPYYSLKDLIWMIIIFF
;
A
#
# COMPACT_ATOMS: atom_id res chain seq x y z
N ILE A 1 11.29 -23.15 4.32
CA ILE A 1 10.27 -24.02 4.94
C ILE A 1 10.76 -25.46 4.80
N PRO A 2 11.31 -26.08 5.86
CA PRO A 2 11.77 -27.47 5.81
C PRO A 2 10.63 -28.39 5.36
N TYR A 3 10.94 -29.42 4.58
CA TYR A 3 10.00 -30.42 4.04
C TYR A 3 8.97 -29.93 3.01
N PHE A 4 8.43 -28.71 3.12
CA PHE A 4 7.40 -28.19 2.20
C PHE A 4 7.92 -27.21 1.14
N GLY A 5 9.16 -26.73 1.28
CA GLY A 5 9.70 -25.68 0.43
C GLY A 5 9.69 -26.02 -1.05
N SER A 6 10.16 -27.21 -1.42
CA SER A 6 10.19 -27.68 -2.83
C SER A 6 8.78 -27.76 -3.43
N ASN A 7 7.83 -28.31 -2.67
CA ASN A 7 6.45 -28.46 -3.12
C ASN A 7 5.76 -27.10 -3.33
N LEU A 8 6.02 -26.12 -2.45
CA LEU A 8 5.48 -24.77 -2.59
C LEU A 8 6.02 -24.06 -3.83
N VAL A 9 7.32 -24.21 -4.12
CA VAL A 9 7.94 -23.62 -5.30
C VAL A 9 7.35 -24.22 -6.58
N ILE A 10 7.25 -25.56 -6.66
CA ILE A 10 6.66 -26.23 -7.81
C ILE A 10 5.19 -25.86 -7.97
N TRP A 11 4.44 -25.75 -6.87
CA TRP A 11 3.04 -25.31 -6.90
C TRP A 11 2.90 -23.89 -7.45
N LEU A 12 3.74 -22.96 -6.98
CA LEU A 12 3.74 -21.58 -7.41
C LEU A 12 4.15 -21.47 -8.90
N TRP A 13 5.15 -22.25 -9.31
CA TRP A 13 5.60 -22.28 -10.70
C TRP A 13 4.60 -23.00 -11.64
N GLY A 14 3.79 -23.92 -11.11
CA GLY A 14 2.94 -24.77 -11.93
C GLY A 14 3.74 -25.73 -12.83
N GLY A 15 4.99 -26.01 -12.47
CA GLY A 15 5.95 -26.81 -13.22
C GLY A 15 7.28 -26.96 -12.47
N PHE A 16 8.23 -27.67 -13.06
CA PHE A 16 9.57 -27.88 -12.47
C PHE A 16 10.50 -26.68 -12.65
N SER A 17 10.15 -25.74 -13.54
CA SER A 17 10.88 -24.51 -13.82
C SER A 17 9.90 -23.36 -14.11
N VAL A 18 10.44 -22.14 -14.16
CA VAL A 18 9.70 -20.94 -14.58
C VAL A 18 9.44 -21.03 -16.09
N ASP A 19 8.17 -20.96 -16.48
CA ASP A 19 7.72 -21.07 -17.87
C ASP A 19 6.34 -20.39 -18.04
N ASN A 20 5.66 -20.53 -19.18
CA ASN A 20 4.37 -19.90 -19.49
C ASN A 20 3.29 -20.02 -18.37
N PRO A 21 3.14 -21.15 -17.65
CA PRO A 21 2.21 -21.22 -16.51
C PRO A 21 2.51 -20.20 -15.41
N THR A 22 3.78 -19.88 -15.17
CA THR A 22 4.19 -18.86 -14.19
C THR A 22 3.84 -17.47 -14.65
N LEU A 23 4.13 -17.14 -15.90
CA LEU A 23 3.92 -15.82 -16.46
C LEU A 23 2.43 -15.44 -16.42
N ASN A 24 1.56 -16.36 -16.83
CA ASN A 24 0.12 -16.14 -16.81
C ASN A 24 -0.42 -15.92 -15.39
N ARG A 25 0.02 -16.74 -14.42
CA ARG A 25 -0.40 -16.56 -13.01
C ARG A 25 0.12 -15.27 -12.42
N PHE A 26 1.37 -14.91 -12.69
CA PHE A 26 1.97 -13.67 -12.19
C PHE A 26 1.32 -12.44 -12.80
N TYR A 27 0.93 -12.49 -14.08
CA TYR A 27 0.12 -11.44 -14.68
C TYR A 27 -1.23 -11.31 -13.95
N SER A 28 -1.94 -12.42 -13.71
CA SER A 28 -3.20 -12.38 -12.97
C SER A 28 -3.04 -11.84 -11.55
N PHE A 29 -1.98 -12.23 -10.83
CA PHE A 29 -1.66 -11.69 -9.51
C PHE A 29 -1.32 -10.20 -9.57
N HIS A 30 -0.44 -9.81 -10.48
CA HIS A 30 -0.06 -8.41 -10.67
C HIS A 30 -1.26 -7.54 -11.04
N PHE A 31 -2.23 -8.07 -11.78
CA PHE A 31 -3.45 -7.36 -12.11
C PHE A 31 -4.36 -7.18 -10.88
N ILE A 32 -4.57 -8.21 -10.06
CA ILE A 32 -5.50 -8.13 -8.93
C ILE A 32 -4.92 -7.43 -7.69
N LEU A 33 -3.61 -7.59 -7.43
CA LEU A 33 -2.97 -7.09 -6.21
C LEU A 33 -3.09 -5.57 -6.02
N PRO A 34 -2.97 -4.70 -7.05
CA PRO A 34 -3.18 -3.26 -6.92
C PRO A 34 -4.59 -2.90 -6.41
N PHE A 35 -5.62 -3.66 -6.79
CA PHE A 35 -6.99 -3.44 -6.31
C PHE A 35 -7.17 -3.90 -4.86
N ILE A 36 -6.53 -5.02 -4.48
CA ILE A 36 -6.49 -5.43 -3.06
C ILE A 36 -5.77 -4.37 -2.23
N LEU A 37 -4.67 -3.82 -2.75
CA LEU A 37 -3.91 -2.76 -2.08
C LEU A 37 -4.72 -1.49 -1.94
N SER A 38 -5.45 -1.06 -2.98
CA SER A 38 -6.31 0.14 -2.88
C SER A 38 -7.40 -0.01 -1.82
N PHE A 39 -7.98 -1.21 -1.68
CA PHE A 39 -8.92 -1.50 -0.60
C PHE A 39 -8.25 -1.45 0.78
N MET A 40 -7.04 -2.00 0.92
CA MET A 40 -6.27 -1.91 2.17
C MET A 40 -5.91 -0.46 2.52
N VAL A 41 -5.65 0.41 1.53
CA VAL A 41 -5.43 1.85 1.75
C VAL A 41 -6.68 2.52 2.30
N ILE A 42 -7.88 2.16 1.83
CA ILE A 42 -9.13 2.70 2.38
C ILE A 42 -9.32 2.29 3.85
N ILE A 43 -9.07 1.01 4.18
CA ILE A 43 -9.13 0.52 5.56
C ILE A 43 -8.12 1.26 6.44
N HIS A 44 -6.89 1.44 5.93
CA HIS A 44 -5.84 2.18 6.63
C HIS A 44 -6.29 3.62 6.93
N LEU A 45 -6.82 4.34 5.93
CA LEU A 45 -7.30 5.71 6.09
C LEU A 45 -8.51 5.80 7.02
N TYR A 46 -9.39 4.80 7.03
CA TYR A 46 -10.51 4.73 7.97
C TYR A 46 -10.03 4.72 9.43
N PHE A 47 -9.06 3.85 9.75
CA PHE A 47 -8.49 3.82 11.09
C PHE A 47 -7.72 5.09 11.42
N LEU A 48 -6.97 5.64 10.47
CA LEU A 48 -6.30 6.93 10.66
C LEU A 48 -7.29 8.06 10.95
N HIS A 49 -8.44 8.10 10.27
CA HIS A 49 -9.49 9.09 10.52
C HIS A 49 -10.15 8.93 11.89
N SER A 50 -10.20 7.72 12.44
CA SER A 50 -10.78 7.49 13.77
C SER A 50 -9.97 8.13 14.91
N THR A 51 -8.64 8.16 14.79
CA THR A 51 -7.75 8.78 15.78
C THR A 51 -7.31 10.19 15.39
N GLY A 52 -7.27 10.48 14.10
CA GLY A 52 -6.55 11.62 13.52
C GLY A 52 -5.04 11.39 13.47
N SER A 53 -4.34 12.27 12.75
CA SER A 53 -2.88 12.26 12.66
C SER A 53 -2.22 12.70 13.98
N SER A 54 -1.09 12.07 14.30
CA SER A 54 -0.18 12.56 15.34
C SER A 54 0.56 13.82 14.89
N ASN A 55 1.30 14.45 15.81
CA ASN A 55 2.13 15.62 15.53
C ASN A 55 3.55 15.40 16.06
N PRO A 56 4.55 16.19 15.60
CA PRO A 56 5.95 16.00 15.95
C PRO A 56 6.26 16.08 17.46
N LEU A 57 5.43 16.79 18.24
CA LEU A 57 5.60 16.90 19.68
C LEU A 57 5.02 15.69 20.44
N GLY A 58 4.23 14.84 19.78
CA GLY A 58 3.57 13.68 20.40
C GLY A 58 2.50 14.04 21.44
N LEU A 59 2.16 15.32 21.57
CA LEU A 59 1.15 15.81 22.52
C LEU A 59 -0.25 15.84 21.89
N ASN A 60 -1.29 16.03 22.68
CA ASN A 60 -2.64 16.16 22.14
C ASN A 60 -2.79 17.46 21.32
N SER A 61 -3.12 17.34 20.02
CA SER A 61 -3.29 18.47 19.10
C SER A 61 -4.73 18.98 18.97
N ASN A 62 -5.70 18.45 19.71
CA ASN A 62 -7.12 18.77 19.54
C ASN A 62 -7.43 20.28 19.61
N MET A 63 -6.72 21.02 20.45
CA MET A 63 -6.92 22.48 20.62
C MET A 63 -6.40 23.31 19.43
N TYR A 64 -5.54 22.74 18.58
CA TYR A 64 -4.84 23.44 17.50
C TYR A 64 -5.07 22.83 16.12
N LYS A 65 -6.20 22.15 15.93
CA LYS A 65 -6.55 21.55 14.62
C LYS A 65 -6.87 22.64 13.60
N ILE A 66 -6.30 22.48 12.40
CA ILE A 66 -6.63 23.27 11.20
C ILE A 66 -7.35 22.38 10.18
N LYS A 67 -8.14 22.98 9.30
CA LYS A 67 -8.80 22.26 8.19
C LYS A 67 -7.74 21.71 7.22
N PHE A 68 -8.00 20.53 6.65
CA PHE A 68 -7.09 19.91 5.67
C PHE A 68 -6.91 20.80 4.43
N HIS A 69 -8.02 21.28 3.86
CA HIS A 69 -8.02 22.27 2.79
C HIS A 69 -8.15 23.68 3.38
N PRO A 70 -7.33 24.67 2.94
CA PRO A 70 -6.35 24.62 1.85
C PRO A 70 -4.93 24.17 2.24
N TYR A 71 -4.63 24.11 3.55
CA TYR A 71 -3.25 24.03 4.05
C TYR A 71 -2.49 22.77 3.60
N TYR A 72 -2.98 21.58 3.95
CA TYR A 72 -2.31 20.33 3.62
C TYR A 72 -2.48 19.99 2.14
N SER A 73 -3.62 20.35 1.50
CA SER A 73 -3.79 20.17 0.05
C SER A 73 -2.73 20.91 -0.76
N LEU A 74 -2.44 22.18 -0.43
CA LEU A 74 -1.40 22.95 -1.11
C LEU A 74 0.00 22.43 -0.79
N LYS A 75 0.26 22.10 0.49
CA LYS A 75 1.54 21.50 0.91
C LYS A 75 1.83 20.23 0.10
N ASP A 76 0.87 19.33 -0.02
CA ASP A 76 1.04 18.06 -0.71
C ASP A 76 1.18 18.26 -2.23
N LEU A 77 0.45 19.23 -2.82
CA LEU A 77 0.60 19.58 -4.24
C LEU A 77 2.01 20.09 -4.58
N ILE A 78 2.58 20.94 -3.73
CA ILE A 78 3.96 21.44 -3.91
C ILE A 78 4.95 20.27 -3.89
N TRP A 79 4.80 19.34 -2.94
CA TRP A 79 5.63 18.14 -2.87
C TRP A 79 5.47 17.24 -4.09
N MET A 80 4.24 17.08 -4.58
CA MET A 80 3.97 16.32 -5.80
C MET A 80 4.73 16.91 -7.00
N ILE A 81 4.69 18.23 -7.18
CA ILE A 81 5.43 18.93 -8.24
C ILE A 81 6.94 18.68 -8.09
N ILE A 82 7.50 18.83 -6.89
CA ILE A 82 8.94 18.63 -6.66
C ILE A 82 9.41 17.20 -6.98
N ILE A 83 8.58 16.18 -6.74
CA ILE A 83 8.97 14.78 -6.99
C ILE A 83 8.87 14.42 -8.49
N PHE A 84 7.91 15.02 -9.21
CA PHE A 84 7.69 14.71 -10.62
C PHE A 84 8.52 15.55 -11.61
N PHE A 85 9.14 16.64 -11.16
CA PHE A 85 10.02 17.51 -11.96
C PHE A 85 11.48 17.41 -11.51
#